data_AF-A0A0J1BQ26-F1
#
_entry.id   AF-A0A0J1BQ26-F1
#
_cell.length_a   1.000
_cell.length_b   1.000
_cell.length_c   1.000
_cell.angle_alpha   90.00
_cell.angle_beta   90.00
_cell.angle_gamma   90.00
#
_symmetry.space_group_name_H-M   'P 1'
#
loop_
_entity.id
_entity.type
_entity.pdbx_description
1 polymer ?
#
loop_
_entity_poly.entity_id
_entity_poly.type
_entity_poly.pdbx_seq_one_letter_code
_entity_poly.pdbx_strand_id
1 'polypeptide(L)'
;MSTPNDDAPDLDDVIEPQEDALPRPIHQGHAGMPEKLDDDALAAATEQERVAAGLQDYAPGQVPPAADPLPEGSSEAADRAQRGLAEDEGGS
;
A
#
# COMPACT_ATOMS: atom_id res chain seq x y z
N MET A 1 40.58 -0.81 48.40
CA MET A 1 40.80 -1.35 47.05
C MET A 1 39.73 -2.39 46.81
N SER A 2 38.83 -2.18 45.84
CA SER A 2 37.86 -3.21 45.43
C SER A 2 38.55 -4.11 44.41
N THR A 3 38.51 -5.42 44.65
CA THR A 3 38.93 -6.43 43.67
C THR A 3 37.96 -6.42 42.48
N PRO A 4 38.43 -6.58 41.24
CA PRO A 4 37.54 -6.81 40.10
C PRO A 4 36.69 -8.06 40.34
N ASN A 5 35.44 -8.01 39.95
CA ASN A 5 34.54 -9.16 40.00
C ASN A 5 34.91 -10.09 38.83
N ASP A 6 35.73 -11.11 39.08
CA ASP A 6 36.18 -12.10 38.07
C ASP A 6 35.03 -13.00 37.54
N ASP A 7 33.80 -12.81 38.02
CA ASP A 7 32.58 -13.52 37.63
C ASP A 7 31.71 -12.74 36.62
N ALA A 8 32.26 -11.67 36.02
CA ALA A 8 31.56 -10.91 34.99
C ALA A 8 31.74 -11.58 33.62
N PRO A 9 30.66 -11.86 32.88
CA PRO A 9 30.80 -12.54 31.61
C PRO A 9 31.57 -11.68 30.60
N ASP A 10 32.50 -12.29 29.89
CA ASP A 10 33.31 -11.65 28.86
C ASP A 10 32.82 -11.99 27.44
N LEU A 11 33.53 -11.50 26.42
CA LEU A 11 33.16 -11.73 25.02
C LEU A 11 33.41 -13.17 24.55
N ASP A 12 34.15 -13.96 25.33
CA ASP A 12 34.43 -15.36 25.06
C ASP A 12 33.39 -16.28 25.74
N ASP A 13 32.51 -15.74 26.58
CA ASP A 13 31.37 -16.46 27.14
C ASP A 13 30.25 -16.66 26.09
N VAL A 14 30.35 -17.78 25.38
CA VAL A 14 29.34 -18.25 24.43
C VAL A 14 28.04 -18.58 25.19
N ILE A 15 26.98 -17.84 24.89
CA ILE A 15 25.62 -18.15 25.38
C ILE A 15 25.12 -19.41 24.64
N GLU A 16 25.34 -20.57 25.27
CA GLU A 16 24.77 -21.85 24.84
C GLU A 16 23.23 -21.75 24.84
N PRO A 17 22.57 -21.97 23.68
CA PRO A 17 21.11 -21.99 23.62
C PRO A 17 20.57 -23.08 24.55
N GLN A 18 19.82 -22.68 25.59
CA GLN A 18 19.14 -23.62 26.46
C GLN A 18 17.96 -24.21 25.68
N GLU A 19 18.08 -25.46 25.23
CA GLU A 19 17.13 -26.12 24.31
C GLU A 19 15.67 -26.23 24.83
N ASP A 20 15.41 -25.84 26.08
CA ASP A 20 14.12 -26.03 26.76
C ASP A 20 13.25 -24.75 26.84
N ALA A 21 13.71 -23.61 26.32
CA ALA A 21 12.96 -22.34 26.38
C ALA A 21 12.02 -22.10 25.19
N LEU A 22 12.07 -22.95 24.14
CA LEU A 22 11.26 -22.75 22.95
C LEU A 22 9.83 -23.27 23.19
N PRO A 23 8.80 -22.45 22.91
CA PRO A 23 7.42 -22.92 22.91
C PRO A 23 7.29 -24.15 22.00
N ARG A 24 6.45 -25.12 22.41
CA ARG A 24 6.17 -26.29 21.58
C ARG A 24 5.71 -25.83 20.20
N PRO A 25 6.24 -26.39 19.10
CA PRO A 25 5.81 -26.02 17.76
C PRO A 25 4.30 -26.20 17.62
N ILE A 26 3.57 -25.11 17.49
CA ILE A 26 2.17 -25.16 17.07
C ILE A 26 2.20 -25.34 15.55
N HIS A 27 1.79 -26.52 15.07
CA HIS A 27 1.72 -26.81 13.63
C HIS A 27 0.57 -26.07 12.91
N GLN A 28 0.05 -25.00 13.50
CA GLN A 28 -0.75 -24.02 12.77
C GLN A 28 0.21 -23.20 11.92
N GLY A 29 0.67 -23.79 10.82
CA GLY A 29 1.32 -23.04 9.76
C GLY A 29 0.39 -21.90 9.31
N HIS A 30 0.98 -20.83 8.79
CA HIS A 30 0.20 -19.83 8.07
C HIS A 30 -0.64 -20.59 7.03
N ALA A 31 -1.96 -20.41 7.06
CA ALA A 31 -2.81 -20.87 5.97
C ALA A 31 -2.13 -20.33 4.71
N GLY A 32 -1.64 -21.23 3.86
CA GLY A 32 -0.76 -20.86 2.75
C GLY A 32 -1.43 -19.86 1.81
N MET A 33 -0.70 -19.43 0.79
CA MET A 33 -1.33 -18.63 -0.24
C MET A 33 -2.50 -19.43 -0.86
N PRO A 34 -3.67 -18.80 -1.05
CA PRO A 34 -4.79 -19.45 -1.73
C PRO A 34 -4.37 -19.90 -3.13
N GLU A 35 -4.96 -20.99 -3.62
CA GLU A 35 -4.61 -21.58 -4.92
C GLU A 35 -4.79 -20.61 -6.10
N LYS A 36 -5.70 -19.65 -5.95
CA LYS A 36 -5.96 -18.60 -6.95
C LYS A 36 -6.13 -17.28 -6.23
N LEU A 37 -5.35 -16.29 -6.66
CA LEU A 37 -5.60 -14.90 -6.32
C LEU A 37 -6.54 -14.29 -7.34
N ASP A 38 -7.26 -13.27 -6.89
CA ASP A 38 -7.97 -12.36 -7.78
C ASP A 38 -6.92 -11.39 -8.35
N ASP A 39 -6.58 -11.58 -9.63
CA ASP A 39 -5.57 -10.78 -10.32
C ASP A 39 -5.97 -9.30 -10.39
N ASP A 40 -7.27 -9.00 -10.48
CA ASP A 40 -7.77 -7.62 -10.52
C ASP A 40 -7.58 -6.95 -9.14
N ALA A 41 -7.85 -7.68 -8.06
CA ALA A 41 -7.61 -7.20 -6.71
C ALA A 41 -6.11 -6.99 -6.43
N LEU A 42 -5.26 -7.92 -6.91
CA LEU A 42 -3.81 -7.81 -6.77
C LEU A 42 -3.24 -6.62 -7.56
N ALA A 43 -3.72 -6.41 -8.79
CA ALA A 43 -3.35 -5.26 -9.61
C ALA A 43 -3.76 -3.95 -8.92
N ALA A 44 -4.99 -3.86 -8.42
CA ALA A 44 -5.47 -2.68 -7.70
C ALA A 44 -4.64 -2.39 -6.43
N ALA A 45 -4.28 -3.42 -5.66
CA ALA A 45 -3.43 -3.27 -4.48
C ALA A 45 -2.03 -2.75 -4.84
N THR A 46 -1.43 -3.29 -5.90
CA THR A 46 -0.11 -2.86 -6.39
C THR A 46 -0.10 -1.38 -6.75
N GLU A 47 -1.12 -0.89 -7.47
CA GLU A 47 -1.21 0.53 -7.82
C GLU A 47 -1.39 1.42 -6.57
N GLN A 48 -2.16 0.98 -5.58
CA GLN A 48 -2.30 1.70 -4.31
C GLN A 48 -0.97 1.78 -3.55
N GLU A 49 -0.18 0.72 -3.54
CA GLU A 49 1.15 0.71 -2.92
C GLU A 49 2.11 1.67 -3.62
N ARG A 50 2.03 1.79 -4.95
CA ARG A 50 2.83 2.77 -5.71
C ARG A 50 2.49 4.20 -5.31
N VAL A 51 1.21 4.51 -5.08
CA VAL A 51 0.78 5.80 -4.55
C VAL A 51 1.30 6.01 -3.12
N ALA A 52 1.13 5.02 -2.25
CA ALA A 52 1.60 5.10 -0.86
C ALA A 52 3.13 5.28 -0.76
N ALA A 53 3.88 4.68 -1.69
CA ALA A 53 5.32 4.85 -1.83
C ALA A 53 5.72 6.21 -2.43
N GLY A 54 4.77 7.03 -2.86
CA GLY A 54 5.01 8.32 -3.52
C GLY A 54 5.60 8.19 -4.92
N LEU A 55 5.48 7.02 -5.56
CA LEU A 55 5.95 6.81 -6.94
C LEU A 55 4.95 7.35 -7.97
N GLN A 56 3.69 7.48 -7.58
CA GLN A 56 2.60 8.03 -8.38
C GLN A 56 1.70 8.89 -7.50
N ASP A 57 1.08 9.90 -8.08
CA ASP A 57 0.16 10.78 -7.36
C ASP A 57 -1.20 10.11 -7.11
N TYR A 58 -1.66 9.30 -8.08
CA TYR A 58 -2.97 8.64 -8.03
C TYR A 58 -2.92 7.23 -8.63
N ALA A 59 -3.72 6.33 -8.07
CA ALA A 59 -4.03 5.05 -8.69
C ALA A 59 -5.12 5.24 -9.76
N PRO A 60 -5.24 4.38 -10.78
CA PRO A 60 -6.21 4.54 -11.86
C PRO A 60 -7.67 4.76 -11.40
N GLY A 61 -8.10 4.09 -10.34
CA GLY A 61 -9.44 4.24 -9.76
C GLY A 61 -9.62 5.43 -8.80
N GLN A 62 -8.56 6.19 -8.55
CA GLN A 62 -8.54 7.34 -7.62
C GLN A 62 -8.21 8.66 -8.34
N VAL A 63 -8.02 8.62 -9.67
CA VAL A 63 -7.77 9.82 -10.46
C VAL A 63 -8.99 10.75 -10.36
N PRO A 64 -8.82 12.01 -9.93
CA PRO A 64 -9.90 12.98 -9.93
C PRO A 64 -10.50 13.18 -11.33
N PRO A 65 -11.77 13.58 -11.44
CA PRO A 65 -12.37 13.95 -12.72
C PRO A 65 -11.52 14.98 -13.46
N ALA A 66 -11.51 14.91 -14.80
CA ALA A 66 -10.71 15.79 -15.63
C ALA A 66 -11.14 17.28 -15.57
N ALA A 67 -12.38 17.54 -15.17
CA ALA A 67 -12.92 18.89 -15.01
C ALA A 67 -13.51 19.06 -13.60
N ASP A 68 -13.33 20.26 -13.05
CA ASP A 68 -13.97 20.67 -11.80
C ASP A 68 -15.50 20.76 -11.99
N PRO A 69 -16.29 20.53 -10.93
CA PRO A 69 -17.74 20.71 -11.01
C PRO A 69 -18.08 22.17 -11.33
N LEU A 70 -19.13 22.37 -12.14
CA LEU A 70 -19.60 23.71 -12.48
C LEU A 70 -20.14 24.45 -11.25
N PRO A 71 -19.93 25.78 -11.16
CA PRO A 71 -20.56 26.59 -10.14
C PRO A 71 -22.08 26.59 -10.30
N GLU A 72 -22.78 26.79 -9.20
CA GLU A 72 -24.24 26.89 -9.16
C GLU A 72 -24.74 28.00 -10.11
N GLY A 73 -25.76 27.69 -10.91
CA GLY A 73 -26.32 28.61 -11.91
C GLY A 73 -25.56 28.65 -13.24
N SER A 74 -24.61 27.74 -13.47
CA SER A 74 -23.96 27.56 -14.78
C SER A 74 -24.96 27.22 -15.89
N SER A 75 -24.65 27.63 -17.12
CA SER A 75 -25.52 27.40 -18.27
C SER A 75 -25.51 25.93 -18.72
N GLU A 76 -26.61 25.50 -19.37
CA GLU A 76 -26.70 24.18 -19.97
C GLU A 76 -25.60 23.95 -21.02
N ALA A 77 -25.22 24.99 -21.77
CA ALA A 77 -24.12 24.93 -22.72
C ALA A 77 -22.78 24.60 -22.04
N ALA A 78 -22.53 25.14 -20.84
CA ALA A 78 -21.34 24.83 -20.06
C ALA A 78 -21.35 23.37 -19.57
N ASP A 79 -22.50 22.85 -19.12
CA ASP A 79 -22.64 21.42 -18.74
C ASP A 79 -22.39 20.49 -19.93
N ARG A 80 -22.94 20.83 -21.11
CA ARG A 80 -22.65 20.08 -22.35
C ARG A 80 -21.17 20.08 -22.68
N ALA A 81 -20.51 21.24 -22.60
CA ALA A 81 -19.07 21.34 -22.87
C ALA A 81 -18.22 20.47 -21.94
N GLN A 82 -18.52 20.44 -20.63
CA GLN A 82 -17.80 19.57 -19.68
C GLN A 82 -17.99 18.07 -19.94
N ARG A 83 -19.15 17.66 -20.45
CA ARG A 83 -19.42 16.27 -20.87
C ARG A 83 -18.80 15.92 -22.22
N GLY A 84 -18.11 16.86 -22.87
CA GLY A 84 -17.55 16.70 -24.21
C GLY A 84 -18.59 16.77 -25.33
N LEU A 85 -19.77 17.33 -25.05
CA LEU A 85 -20.88 17.50 -26.01
C LEU A 85 -20.90 18.92 -26.60
N ALA A 86 -19.74 19.57 -26.75
CA ALA A 86 -19.66 20.86 -27.40
C ALA A 86 -20.15 20.72 -28.85
N GLU A 87 -21.03 21.63 -29.27
CA GLU A 87 -21.58 21.64 -30.62
C GLU A 87 -20.41 21.81 -31.61
N ASP A 88 -20.25 20.83 -32.50
CA ASP A 88 -19.26 20.87 -33.58
C ASP A 88 -19.78 21.86 -34.63
N GLU A 89 -19.68 23.15 -34.32
CA GLU A 89 -20.12 24.23 -35.18
C GLU A 89 -19.06 24.46 -36.27
N GLY A 90 -19.10 23.64 -37.32
CA GLY A 90 -18.53 23.98 -38.63
C GLY A 90 -17.54 22.98 -39.24
N GLY A 91 -18.06 21.88 -39.80
CA GLY A 91 -17.43 21.18 -40.91
C GLY A 91 -18.15 21.53 -42.22
N SER A 92 -17.63 22.52 -42.96
CA SER A 92 -18.03 22.83 -44.34
C SER A 92 -17.20 22.06 -45.35
#